data_AF-A0A4Y3JLV7-F1
#
_entry.id   AF-A0A4Y3JLV7-F1
#
_cell.length_a   1.000
_cell.length_b   1.000
_cell.length_c   1.000
_cell.angle_alpha   90.00
_cell.angle_beta   90.00
_cell.angle_gamma   90.00
#
_symmetry.space_group_name_H-M   'P 1'
#
loop_
_entity.id
_entity.type
_entity.pdbx_description
1 polymer ?
#
loop_
_entity_poly.entity_id
_entity_poly.type
_entity_poly.pdbx_seq_one_letter_code
_entity_poly.pdbx_strand_id
1 'polypeptide(L)'
;MAVKGNTFKDASGDFELHVIHYPAGTPIDPYDAGSVGYPKDVVMLTGKYGYQGILVYSSNHDGTITSYPVPSHWQIPADQASDPAFIKKTTQEIIDHASVVAIPTGKPNDVKQLIDVTVIDN
;
A
#
# COMPACT_ATOMS: atom_id res chain seq x y z
N MET A 1 3.90 -14.17 -7.46
CA MET A 1 4.86 -14.26 -6.32
C MET A 1 5.08 -12.86 -5.80
N ALA A 2 5.03 -12.65 -4.49
CA ALA A 2 5.37 -11.38 -3.84
C ALA A 2 6.89 -11.13 -3.94
N VAL A 3 7.32 -9.92 -4.32
CA VAL A 3 8.74 -9.55 -4.24
C VAL A 3 8.95 -8.86 -2.90
N LYS A 4 9.78 -9.46 -2.03
CA LYS A 4 10.17 -8.87 -0.75
C LYS A 4 10.87 -7.53 -1.04
N GLY A 5 10.29 -6.42 -0.62
CA GLY A 5 10.90 -5.10 -0.78
C GLY A 5 11.77 -4.71 0.41
N ASN A 6 11.97 -3.40 0.59
CA ASN A 6 12.93 -2.84 1.53
C ASN A 6 12.40 -2.87 2.98
N THR A 7 13.31 -2.95 3.95
CA THR A 7 12.99 -2.76 5.37
C THR A 7 13.78 -1.58 5.91
N PHE A 8 13.11 -0.63 6.56
CA PHE A 8 13.70 0.54 7.19
C PHE A 8 13.54 0.46 8.70
N LYS A 9 14.56 0.81 9.45
CA LYS A 9 14.54 0.82 10.92
C LYS A 9 14.77 2.23 11.42
N ASP A 10 14.08 2.62 12.48
CA ASP A 10 14.40 3.86 13.18
C ASP A 10 15.62 3.67 14.12
N ALA A 11 16.12 4.77 14.69
CA ALA A 11 17.29 4.73 15.57
C ALA A 11 17.02 4.00 16.90
N SER A 12 15.76 3.85 17.30
CA SER A 12 15.37 3.13 18.52
C SER A 12 15.35 1.62 18.33
N GLY A 13 15.09 1.14 17.10
CA GLY A 13 14.90 -0.28 16.79
C GLY A 13 13.49 -0.80 17.13
N ASP A 14 12.63 0.04 17.69
CA ASP A 14 11.26 -0.31 18.08
C ASP A 14 10.29 -0.26 16.87
N PHE A 15 10.70 0.39 15.78
CA PHE A 15 9.93 0.46 14.55
C PHE A 15 10.70 -0.08 13.35
N GLU A 16 10.07 -1.02 12.64
CA GLU A 16 10.51 -1.47 11.31
C GLU A 16 9.38 -1.21 10.32
N LEU A 17 9.68 -0.53 9.21
CA LEU A 17 8.79 -0.37 8.08
C LEU A 17 9.17 -1.39 7.02
N HIS A 18 8.26 -2.27 6.69
CA HIS A 18 8.38 -3.19 5.57
C HIS A 18 7.64 -2.63 4.35
N VAL A 19 8.33 -2.61 3.22
CA VAL A 19 7.79 -2.24 1.91
C VAL A 19 7.73 -3.50 1.07
N ILE A 20 6.57 -3.82 0.53
CA ILE A 20 6.36 -5.01 -0.31
C ILE A 20 5.75 -4.55 -1.63
N HIS A 21 6.26 -5.06 -2.74
CA HIS A 21 5.75 -4.76 -4.07
C HIS A 21 5.00 -5.98 -4.61
N TYR A 22 3.77 -5.74 -5.07
CA TYR A 22 2.97 -6.75 -5.75
C TYR A 22 2.64 -6.28 -7.17
N PRO A 23 2.90 -7.12 -8.19
CA PRO A 23 2.47 -6.81 -9.54
C PRO A 23 0.94 -6.84 -9.64
N ALA A 24 0.40 -6.12 -10.65
CA ALA A 24 -1.00 -6.22 -11.04
C ALA A 24 -1.42 -7.69 -11.23
N GLY A 25 -2.66 -8.00 -10.83
CA GLY A 25 -3.21 -9.34 -10.82
C GLY A 25 -2.84 -10.19 -9.60
N THR A 26 -1.96 -9.71 -8.71
CA THR A 26 -1.72 -10.40 -7.43
C THR A 26 -3.01 -10.44 -6.59
N PRO A 27 -3.42 -11.60 -6.05
CA PRO A 27 -4.59 -11.70 -5.17
C PRO A 27 -4.51 -10.76 -3.96
N ILE A 28 -5.62 -10.09 -3.65
CA ILE A 28 -5.73 -9.18 -2.49
C ILE A 28 -5.67 -9.95 -1.16
N ASP A 29 -6.35 -11.10 -1.12
CA ASP A 29 -6.20 -12.10 -0.07
C ASP A 29 -5.28 -13.21 -0.62
N PRO A 30 -4.00 -13.25 -0.20
CA PRO A 30 -3.05 -14.23 -0.71
C PRO A 30 -3.34 -15.65 -0.23
N TYR A 31 -4.25 -15.83 0.75
CA TYR A 31 -4.58 -17.14 1.31
C TYR A 31 -5.73 -17.84 0.57
N ASP A 32 -6.42 -17.15 -0.34
CA ASP A 32 -7.60 -17.68 -1.00
C ASP A 32 -7.57 -17.53 -2.53
N ALA A 33 -7.85 -18.63 -3.22
CA ALA A 33 -7.80 -18.70 -4.68
C ALA A 33 -8.95 -17.97 -5.39
N GLY A 34 -10.05 -17.68 -4.70
CA GLY A 34 -11.19 -16.90 -5.20
C GLY A 34 -11.00 -15.38 -5.08
N SER A 35 -9.89 -14.94 -4.47
CA SER A 35 -9.60 -13.53 -4.26
C SER A 35 -9.40 -12.76 -5.56
N VAL A 36 -9.99 -11.56 -5.63
CA VAL A 36 -9.78 -10.62 -6.74
C VAL A 36 -8.34 -10.12 -6.72
N GLY A 37 -7.75 -9.97 -7.92
CA GLY A 37 -6.41 -9.42 -8.07
C GLY A 37 -6.38 -7.90 -8.09
N TYR A 38 -5.28 -7.29 -7.64
CA TYR A 38 -5.09 -5.85 -7.77
C TYR A 38 -5.11 -5.38 -9.25
N PRO A 39 -5.74 -4.24 -9.58
CA PRO A 39 -5.87 -3.78 -10.97
C PRO A 39 -4.59 -3.14 -11.53
N LYS A 40 -3.66 -2.73 -10.66
CA LYS A 40 -2.38 -2.11 -10.98
C LYS A 40 -1.31 -2.67 -10.04
N ASP A 41 -0.05 -2.36 -10.31
CA ASP A 41 1.05 -2.63 -9.39
C ASP A 41 0.82 -1.87 -8.07
N VAL A 42 0.95 -2.58 -6.95
CA VAL A 42 0.72 -2.02 -5.62
C VAL A 42 1.96 -2.09 -4.73
N VAL A 43 2.06 -1.12 -3.85
CA VAL A 43 2.99 -1.07 -2.73
C VAL A 43 2.20 -1.28 -1.45
N MET A 44 2.63 -2.25 -0.65
CA MET A 44 2.14 -2.46 0.71
C MET A 44 3.19 -1.98 1.70
N LEU A 45 2.78 -1.09 2.59
CA LEU A 45 3.54 -0.61 3.74
C LEU A 45 2.96 -1.24 5.01
N THR A 46 3.81 -1.84 5.83
CA THR A 46 3.40 -2.40 7.11
C THR A 46 4.48 -2.23 8.17
N GLY A 47 4.06 -2.11 9.42
CA GLY A 47 4.97 -2.13 10.56
C GLY A 47 5.49 -3.54 10.86
N LYS A 48 6.37 -3.63 11.85
CA LYS A 48 6.89 -4.90 12.39
C LYS A 48 5.77 -5.78 12.95
N TYR A 49 4.78 -5.17 13.59
CA TYR A 49 3.64 -5.85 14.20
C TYR A 49 2.33 -5.44 13.52
N GLY A 50 1.38 -6.39 13.38
CA GLY A 50 0.12 -6.15 12.66
C GLY A 50 -0.74 -5.00 13.21
N TYR A 51 -0.64 -4.69 14.51
CA TYR A 51 -1.34 -3.56 15.12
C TYR A 51 -0.74 -2.18 14.76
N GLN A 52 0.48 -2.14 14.19
CA GLN A 52 1.12 -0.90 13.72
C GLN A 52 0.57 -0.44 12.37
N GLY A 53 -0.39 -1.17 11.80
CA GLY A 53 -1.16 -0.76 10.64
C GLY A 53 -0.61 -1.24 9.31
N ILE A 54 -1.41 -0.99 8.28
CA ILE A 54 -1.16 -1.35 6.88
C ILE A 54 -1.64 -0.20 5.99
N LEU A 55 -0.86 0.12 4.96
CA LEU A 55 -1.30 0.95 3.83
C LEU A 55 -1.00 0.19 2.54
N VAL A 56 -2.00 0.02 1.69
CA VAL A 56 -1.84 -0.60 0.38
C VAL A 56 -2.24 0.40 -0.68
N TYR A 57 -1.36 0.71 -1.62
CA TYR A 57 -1.63 1.74 -2.62
C TYR A 57 -0.96 1.47 -3.97
N SER A 58 -1.55 2.03 -5.03
CA SER A 58 -0.92 2.21 -6.35
C SER A 58 -0.50 3.65 -6.52
N SER A 59 0.67 3.91 -7.11
CA SER A 59 1.03 5.26 -7.56
C SER A 59 0.25 5.61 -8.83
N ASN A 60 -0.29 6.83 -8.91
CA ASN A 60 -0.88 7.34 -10.15
C ASN A 60 0.10 8.19 -10.98
N HIS A 61 1.33 8.40 -10.49
CA HIS A 61 2.39 9.18 -11.15
C HIS A 61 2.04 10.64 -11.43
N ASP A 62 1.04 11.19 -10.75
CA ASP A 62 0.52 12.56 -10.93
C ASP A 62 0.45 13.34 -9.60
N GLY A 63 1.18 12.86 -8.58
CA GLY A 63 1.10 13.41 -7.22
C GLY A 63 -0.06 12.86 -6.41
N THR A 64 -0.79 11.86 -6.91
CA THR A 64 -1.81 11.11 -6.16
C THR A 64 -1.47 9.63 -6.04
N ILE A 65 -2.12 8.96 -5.10
CA ILE A 65 -2.15 7.51 -4.96
C ILE A 65 -3.58 7.00 -5.02
N THR A 66 -3.77 5.77 -5.49
CA THR A 66 -5.01 5.01 -5.24
C THR A 66 -4.78 4.14 -4.02
N SER A 67 -5.45 4.46 -2.90
CA SER A 67 -5.41 3.72 -1.65
C SER A 67 -6.49 2.64 -1.60
N TYR A 68 -6.11 1.42 -1.23
CA TYR A 68 -7.02 0.28 -1.08
C TYR A 68 -7.26 0.03 0.42
N PRO A 69 -8.53 -0.06 0.88
CA PRO A 69 -8.88 -0.29 2.28
C PRO A 69 -8.73 -1.77 2.67
N VAL A 70 -7.53 -2.34 2.46
CA VAL A 70 -7.23 -3.73 2.84
C VAL A 70 -7.18 -3.84 4.37
N PRO A 71 -7.92 -4.78 4.98
CA PRO A 71 -7.90 -4.94 6.44
C PRO A 71 -6.56 -5.51 6.91
N SER A 72 -6.12 -5.12 8.10
CA SER A 72 -4.94 -5.74 8.74
C SER A 72 -5.19 -7.20 9.13
N HIS A 73 -6.46 -7.56 9.36
CA HIS A 73 -6.92 -8.91 9.68
C HIS A 73 -8.25 -9.20 9.00
N TRP A 74 -8.33 -10.32 8.29
CA TRP A 74 -9.57 -10.81 7.69
C TRP A 74 -10.51 -11.34 8.79
N GLN A 75 -11.70 -10.76 8.91
CA GLN A 75 -12.76 -11.23 9.80
C GLN A 75 -13.77 -12.08 9.03
N ILE A 76 -13.32 -13.23 8.55
CA ILE A 76 -14.15 -14.12 7.73
C ILE A 76 -14.78 -15.18 8.65
N PRO A 77 -16.12 -15.29 8.68
CA PRO A 77 -16.80 -16.36 9.42
C PRO A 77 -16.33 -17.74 8.95
N ALA A 78 -16.19 -18.69 9.88
CA ALA A 78 -15.64 -20.02 9.57
C ALA A 78 -16.47 -20.79 8.53
N ASP A 79 -17.78 -20.58 8.50
CA ASP A 79 -18.71 -21.15 7.51
C ASP A 79 -18.58 -20.51 6.11
N GLN A 80 -17.96 -19.33 6.02
CA GLN A 80 -17.74 -18.59 4.77
C GLN A 80 -16.28 -18.63 4.31
N ALA A 81 -15.35 -19.08 5.16
CA ALA A 81 -13.92 -19.13 4.86
C ALA A 81 -13.54 -20.08 3.70
N SER A 82 -14.46 -20.93 3.25
CA SER A 82 -14.29 -21.80 2.08
C SER A 82 -15.27 -21.49 0.96
N ASP A 83 -16.04 -20.40 1.04
CA ASP A 83 -16.96 -19.95 -0.01
C ASP A 83 -16.23 -18.99 -0.97
N PRO A 84 -15.87 -19.42 -2.20
CA PRO A 84 -15.14 -18.56 -3.13
C PRO A 84 -15.95 -17.34 -3.58
N ALA A 85 -17.29 -17.42 -3.56
CA ALA A 85 -18.15 -16.30 -3.93
C ALA A 85 -18.11 -15.21 -2.85
N PHE A 86 -18.10 -15.61 -1.58
CA PHE A 86 -17.93 -14.69 -0.46
C PHE A 86 -16.58 -13.98 -0.53
N ILE A 87 -15.48 -14.74 -0.67
CA ILE A 87 -14.13 -14.16 -0.77
C ILE A 87 -14.01 -13.20 -1.94
N LYS A 88 -14.50 -13.60 -3.11
CA LYS A 88 -14.50 -12.74 -4.30
C LYS A 88 -15.27 -11.45 -4.04
N LYS A 89 -16.44 -11.52 -3.41
CA LYS A 89 -17.23 -10.33 -3.09
C LYS A 89 -16.48 -9.41 -2.12
N THR A 90 -15.98 -9.94 -1.02
CA THR A 90 -15.25 -9.14 -0.01
C THR A 90 -14.00 -8.49 -0.59
N THR A 91 -13.26 -9.20 -1.43
CA THR A 91 -12.05 -8.65 -2.08
C THR A 91 -12.39 -7.68 -3.21
N GLN A 92 -13.51 -7.85 -3.90
CA GLN A 92 -14.03 -6.88 -4.87
C GLN A 92 -14.42 -5.56 -4.19
N GLU A 93 -15.04 -5.60 -3.00
CA GLU A 93 -15.40 -4.39 -2.23
C GLU A 93 -14.17 -3.53 -1.89
N ILE A 94 -12.98 -4.10 -1.75
CA ILE A 94 -11.73 -3.35 -1.56
C ILE A 94 -11.37 -2.55 -2.82
N ILE A 95 -11.59 -3.10 -4.01
CA ILE A 95 -11.37 -2.39 -5.27
C ILE A 95 -12.42 -1.31 -5.45
N ASP A 96 -13.68 -1.62 -5.19
CA ASP A 96 -14.80 -0.71 -5.40
C ASP A 96 -14.77 0.48 -4.43
N HIS A 97 -14.22 0.29 -3.23
CA HIS A 97 -14.03 1.35 -2.23
C HIS A 97 -12.60 1.93 -2.23
N ALA A 98 -11.79 1.63 -3.24
CA ALA A 98 -10.50 2.29 -3.40
C ALA A 98 -10.69 3.80 -3.58
N SER A 99 -9.79 4.59 -2.99
CA SER A 99 -9.89 6.05 -2.98
C SER A 99 -8.65 6.69 -3.56
N VAL A 100 -8.82 7.76 -4.33
CA VAL A 100 -7.71 8.57 -4.81
C VAL A 100 -7.38 9.62 -3.75
N VAL A 101 -6.11 9.64 -3.31
CA VAL A 101 -5.61 10.53 -2.27
C VAL A 101 -4.46 11.36 -2.83
N ALA A 102 -4.51 12.67 -2.67
CA ALA A 102 -3.42 13.56 -3.05
C ALA A 102 -2.28 13.47 -2.04
N ILE A 103 -1.04 13.37 -2.53
CA ILE A 103 0.16 13.47 -1.71
C ILE A 103 0.55 14.95 -1.64
N PRO A 104 0.56 15.58 -0.45
CA PRO A 104 0.92 16.99 -0.34
C PRO A 104 2.33 17.21 -0.86
N THR A 105 2.48 18.13 -1.82
CA THR A 105 3.79 18.48 -2.41
C THR A 105 4.67 19.34 -1.48
N GLY A 106 4.29 19.49 -0.21
CA GLY A 106 4.94 20.40 0.73
C GLY A 106 4.83 21.86 0.26
N LYS A 107 5.93 22.60 0.32
CA LYS A 107 6.03 23.99 -0.15
C LYS A 107 7.00 24.08 -1.34
N PRO A 108 6.54 23.88 -2.58
CA PRO A 108 7.41 23.89 -3.76
C PRO A 108 8.14 25.21 -3.95
N ASN A 109 7.54 26.32 -3.53
CA ASN A 109 8.14 27.64 -3.64
C ASN A 109 9.35 27.81 -2.69
N ASP A 110 9.32 27.21 -1.50
CA ASP A 110 10.45 27.24 -0.56
C ASP A 110 11.64 26.47 -1.15
N VAL A 111 11.39 25.35 -1.83
CA VAL A 111 12.42 24.57 -2.53
C VAL A 111 12.98 25.35 -3.73
N LYS A 112 12.12 26.02 -4.51
CA LYS A 112 12.58 26.87 -5.63
C LYS A 112 13.46 28.01 -5.14
N GLN A 113 13.04 28.72 -4.09
CA GLN A 113 13.86 29.77 -3.48
C GLN A 113 15.21 29.24 -3.01
N LEU A 114 15.27 28.04 -2.43
CA LEU A 114 16.53 27.41 -2.03
C LEU A 114 17.43 27.12 -3.25
N ILE A 115 16.88 26.57 -4.34
CA ILE A 115 17.64 26.32 -5.58
C ILE A 115 18.21 27.62 -6.15
N ASP A 116 17.41 28.68 -6.19
CA ASP A 116 17.81 29.98 -6.77
C ASP A 116 18.98 30.63 -6.01
N VAL A 117 19.14 30.34 -4.72
CA VAL A 117 20.24 30.87 -3.89
C VAL A 117 21.35 29.86 -3.64
N THR A 118 21.21 28.62 -4.10
CA THR A 118 22.25 27.59 -3.93
C THR A 118 23.32 27.77 -5.00
N VAL A 119 24.54 28.12 -4.57
CA VAL A 119 25.73 28.07 -5.40
C VAL A 119 26.30 26.65 -5.32
N ILE A 120 26.31 25.93 -6.44
CA ILE A 120 26.96 24.63 -6.55
C ILE A 120 28.36 24.88 -7.14
N ASP A 121 29.38 24.79 -6.28
CA ASP A 121 30.77 24.79 -6.72
C ASP A 121 31.11 23.40 -7.29
N ASN A 122 31.63 23.38 -8.53
CA ASN A 122 32.08 22.18 -9.23
C ASN A 122 33.50 21.77 -8.82
#